data_AF-A0A5B0N177-F1
#
_entry.id   AF-A0A5B0N177-F1
#
_cell.length_a   1.000
_cell.length_b   1.000
_cell.length_c   1.000
_cell.angle_alpha   90.00
_cell.angle_beta   90.00
_cell.angle_gamma   90.00
#
_symmetry.space_group_name_H-M   'P 1'
#
loop_
_entity.id
_entity.type
_entity.pdbx_description
1 polymer ?
#
loop_
_entity_poly.entity_id
_entity_poly.type
_entity_poly.pdbx_seq_one_letter_code
_entity_poly.pdbx_strand_id
1 'polypeptide(L)'
;MYRSELFWLRLAGFSLPSTTETIPTMAFQPKKIIVIGGEGFLGHNLVQTLHRTYPDSTISSLDLTKRFPDCKDQEPRKEQGQAENQETNNTHQFIQADLTSLDSLLEAFQLTEPELVFHTASPWSGSSSEICEKVNIQGTLNTIAACLKFGVQRLVYTSSAGVVFNGNDLINVDERLPVPKIGCDPYNTSKARAEAIVLEANGKDSLLTCAIRPAGIFGPGDRQAIPGLIEVLKTRKHGVQIGGNTNLFDWTYVDNVVHAHILAAEKLDRVVPLSEFSTSLSPISKTVERRNLLTSGSKAEEDDSSMGGTDEVSLVDLSTSSKDAESYNPTGWIQGHEGMVDQAVPAKRHRWDQWAPISTQINYPDDQVRVAGEAFFVTGGEPVFFWDFARAVWHEYAAHSPQAKALNLDPKPRFTIVIPTFLALFLASLAQLFAKLTNSTTLFTPEKVRYTSASKYHNIEKARVVLGYEPLIGIHEGIQRAVQWYISNESLTQSSQNVDKKND
;
A
#
# COMPACT_ATOMS: atom_id res chain seq x y z
N MET A 1 -20.82 29.24 40.94
CA MET A 1 -22.23 29.56 41.24
C MET A 1 -23.09 29.40 39.98
N TYR A 2 -23.07 28.22 39.35
CA TYR A 2 -23.91 27.85 38.19
C TYR A 2 -23.94 26.32 38.07
N ARG A 3 -24.56 25.64 39.05
CA ARG A 3 -24.70 24.16 39.09
C ARG A 3 -26.04 23.67 39.65
N SER A 4 -27.04 24.56 39.78
CA SER A 4 -28.31 24.30 40.47
C SER A 4 -29.56 24.40 39.58
N GLU A 5 -29.45 24.93 38.36
CA GLU A 5 -30.60 25.20 37.47
C GLU A 5 -31.08 23.94 36.69
N LEU A 6 -30.17 22.99 36.40
CA LEU A 6 -30.46 21.84 35.54
C LEU A 6 -31.27 20.71 36.19
N PHE A 7 -31.57 20.80 37.50
CA PHE A 7 -32.31 19.76 38.21
C PHE A 7 -33.83 19.87 38.03
N TRP A 8 -34.36 21.09 37.82
CA TRP A 8 -35.81 21.34 37.78
C TRP A 8 -36.47 21.06 36.43
N LEU A 9 -35.73 21.13 35.32
CA LEU A 9 -36.28 20.90 33.97
C LEU A 9 -36.63 19.42 33.68
N ARG A 10 -36.13 18.46 34.47
CA ARG A 10 -36.47 17.03 34.29
C ARG A 10 -37.81 16.59 34.90
N LEU A 11 -38.48 17.45 35.67
CA LEU A 11 -39.79 17.15 36.29
C LEU A 11 -40.99 17.68 35.49
N ALA A 12 -40.78 18.44 34.41
CA ALA A 12 -41.83 19.19 33.72
C ALA A 12 -42.51 18.43 32.55
N GLY A 13 -42.18 17.15 32.31
CA GLY A 13 -42.92 16.30 31.37
C GLY A 13 -42.88 16.67 29.88
N PHE A 14 -42.05 17.64 29.47
CA PHE A 14 -41.89 18.01 28.06
C PHE A 14 -41.07 16.97 27.29
N SER A 15 -41.76 16.20 26.46
CA SER A 15 -41.14 15.37 25.42
C SER A 15 -40.47 16.27 24.38
N LEU A 16 -39.14 16.21 24.28
CA LEU A 16 -38.43 16.74 23.12
C LEU A 16 -38.76 15.85 21.91
N PRO A 17 -39.05 16.41 20.72
CA PRO A 17 -39.34 15.61 19.54
C PRO A 17 -38.11 14.78 19.17
N SER A 18 -38.27 13.45 19.11
CA SER A 18 -37.23 12.52 18.68
C SER A 18 -37.12 12.50 17.15
N THR A 19 -36.72 13.63 16.56
CA THR A 19 -36.35 13.71 15.14
C THR A 19 -34.85 13.50 15.01
N THR A 20 -34.42 12.23 15.07
CA THR A 20 -33.21 11.81 14.35
C THR A 20 -33.51 11.77 12.85
N GLU A 21 -33.85 12.93 12.29
CA GLU A 21 -33.65 13.15 10.87
C GLU A 21 -32.14 13.25 10.67
N THR A 22 -31.54 12.11 10.31
CA THR A 22 -30.24 12.11 9.65
C THR A 22 -30.43 12.87 8.35
N ILE A 23 -30.20 14.19 8.37
CA ILE A 23 -29.99 14.97 7.16
C ILE A 23 -28.94 14.20 6.38
N PRO A 24 -29.24 13.68 5.17
CA PRO A 24 -28.24 12.99 4.40
C PRO A 24 -27.16 14.02 4.06
N THR A 25 -26.01 13.91 4.70
CA THR A 25 -24.82 14.67 4.32
C THR A 25 -24.60 14.36 2.85
N MET A 26 -24.89 15.33 1.97
CA MET A 26 -24.77 15.08 0.53
C MET A 26 -23.33 14.66 0.26
N ALA A 27 -23.17 13.45 -0.27
CA ALA A 27 -21.85 12.91 -0.57
C ALA A 27 -21.12 13.92 -1.47
N PHE A 28 -19.86 14.19 -1.18
CA PHE A 28 -19.08 15.14 -1.94
C PHE A 28 -18.95 14.67 -3.40
N GLN A 29 -19.46 15.46 -4.34
CA GLN A 29 -19.48 15.18 -5.78
C GLN A 29 -18.65 16.25 -6.51
N PRO A 30 -17.32 16.13 -6.55
CA PRO A 30 -16.43 17.12 -7.15
C PRO A 30 -16.59 17.14 -8.66
N LYS A 31 -16.86 18.30 -9.27
CA LYS A 31 -17.03 18.41 -10.73
C LYS A 31 -15.71 18.47 -11.50
N LYS A 32 -14.62 18.88 -10.86
CA LYS A 32 -13.30 19.00 -11.48
C LYS A 32 -12.21 18.41 -10.57
N ILE A 33 -11.52 17.38 -11.06
CA ILE A 33 -10.55 16.59 -10.29
C ILE A 33 -9.20 16.61 -11.00
N ILE A 34 -8.11 16.89 -10.28
CA ILE A 34 -6.74 16.70 -10.77
C ILE A 34 -6.07 15.52 -10.06
N VAL A 35 -5.33 14.71 -10.83
CA VAL A 35 -4.37 13.73 -10.30
C VAL A 35 -2.95 14.13 -10.70
N ILE A 36 -2.21 14.71 -9.76
CA ILE A 36 -0.79 15.07 -9.91
C ILE A 36 0.04 13.79 -9.79
N GLY A 37 0.74 13.43 -10.86
CA GLY A 37 1.33 12.10 -11.07
C GLY A 37 0.35 11.10 -11.66
N GLY A 38 -0.69 11.57 -12.38
CA GLY A 38 -1.73 10.74 -13.00
C GLY A 38 -1.24 9.75 -14.08
N GLU A 39 -0.06 9.99 -14.67
CA GLU A 39 0.60 9.03 -15.57
C GLU A 39 1.57 8.09 -14.81
N GLY A 40 1.57 8.15 -13.48
CA GLY A 40 2.25 7.23 -12.57
C GLY A 40 1.53 5.90 -12.42
N PHE A 41 2.16 4.91 -11.75
CA PHE A 41 1.55 3.61 -11.48
C PHE A 41 0.27 3.72 -10.64
N LEU A 42 0.35 4.34 -9.45
CA LEU A 42 -0.82 4.58 -8.62
C LEU A 42 -1.79 5.58 -9.26
N GLY A 43 -1.25 6.69 -9.80
CA GLY A 43 -2.04 7.76 -10.40
C GLY A 43 -2.93 7.30 -11.56
N HIS A 44 -2.44 6.40 -12.42
CA HIS A 44 -3.23 5.91 -13.56
C HIS A 44 -4.38 5.01 -13.11
N ASN A 45 -4.13 4.07 -12.19
CA ASN A 45 -5.18 3.23 -11.59
C ASN A 45 -6.22 4.09 -10.83
N LEU A 46 -5.79 5.20 -10.22
CA LEU A 46 -6.68 6.18 -9.61
C LEU A 46 -7.52 6.92 -10.66
N VAL A 47 -6.93 7.46 -11.73
CA VAL A 47 -7.65 8.11 -12.85
C VAL A 47 -8.70 7.18 -13.47
N GLN A 48 -8.34 5.93 -13.77
CA GLN A 48 -9.27 4.94 -14.30
C GLN A 48 -10.45 4.65 -13.36
N THR A 49 -10.20 4.64 -12.05
CA THR A 49 -11.25 4.40 -11.05
C THR A 49 -12.12 5.64 -10.86
N LEU A 50 -11.54 6.84 -10.84
CA LEU A 50 -12.28 8.10 -10.75
C LEU A 50 -13.29 8.26 -11.90
N HIS A 51 -12.95 7.85 -13.13
CA HIS A 51 -13.90 7.84 -14.26
C HIS A 51 -15.13 6.94 -14.02
N ARG A 52 -15.01 5.89 -13.21
CA ARG A 52 -16.11 4.99 -12.83
C ARG A 52 -16.89 5.51 -11.63
N THR A 53 -16.21 6.15 -10.68
CA THR A 53 -16.80 6.68 -9.44
C THR A 53 -17.52 8.01 -9.66
N TYR A 54 -17.00 8.86 -10.55
CA TYR A 54 -17.48 10.23 -10.79
C TYR A 54 -17.71 10.49 -12.29
N PRO A 55 -18.68 9.82 -12.94
CA PRO A 55 -18.89 9.89 -14.39
C PRO A 55 -19.28 11.29 -14.91
N ASP A 56 -19.84 12.14 -14.05
CA ASP A 56 -20.23 13.52 -14.38
C ASP A 56 -19.11 14.56 -14.13
N SER A 57 -17.86 14.11 -14.01
CA SER A 57 -16.75 14.95 -13.53
C SER A 57 -15.58 14.96 -14.52
N THR A 58 -15.00 16.13 -14.73
CA THR A 58 -13.81 16.27 -15.58
C THR A 58 -12.58 15.85 -14.77
N ILE A 59 -11.81 14.91 -15.31
CA ILE A 59 -10.64 14.32 -14.64
C ILE A 59 -9.40 14.66 -15.46
N SER A 60 -8.46 15.37 -14.82
CA SER A 60 -7.22 15.83 -15.45
C SER A 60 -6.00 15.11 -14.87
N SER A 61 -5.22 14.43 -15.71
CA SER A 61 -3.93 13.84 -15.32
C SER A 61 -2.82 14.88 -15.52
N LEU A 62 -2.02 15.13 -14.49
CA LEU A 62 -0.98 16.16 -14.49
C LEU A 62 0.38 15.50 -14.24
N ASP A 63 1.24 15.42 -15.26
CA ASP A 63 2.54 14.74 -15.22
C ASP A 63 3.52 15.40 -16.22
N LEU A 64 4.82 15.06 -16.14
CA LEU A 64 5.84 15.56 -17.07
C LEU A 64 5.73 14.91 -18.47
N THR A 65 5.25 13.66 -18.53
CA THR A 65 5.13 12.90 -19.77
C THR A 65 3.82 12.12 -19.82
N LYS A 66 3.09 12.23 -20.94
CA LYS A 66 1.96 11.34 -21.23
C LYS A 66 2.48 9.93 -21.49
N ARG A 67 1.99 8.94 -20.74
CA ARG A 67 2.40 7.53 -20.84
C ARG A 67 1.26 6.64 -21.29
N PHE A 68 0.02 7.03 -21.00
CA PHE A 68 -1.16 6.29 -21.38
C PHE A 68 -1.94 7.04 -22.48
N PRO A 69 -2.48 6.34 -23.49
CA PRO A 69 -3.43 6.95 -24.42
C PRO A 69 -4.71 7.35 -23.69
N ASP A 70 -5.48 8.29 -24.24
CA ASP A 70 -6.71 8.73 -23.59
C ASP A 70 -7.71 7.57 -23.48
N CYS A 71 -8.53 7.57 -22.43
CA CYS A 71 -9.47 6.48 -22.14
C CYS A 71 -10.53 6.24 -23.23
N LYS A 72 -10.56 7.05 -24.29
CA LYS A 72 -11.39 6.86 -25.50
C LYS A 72 -10.82 5.80 -26.46
N ASP A 73 -9.51 5.53 -26.41
CA ASP A 73 -8.83 4.60 -27.32
C ASP A 73 -8.67 3.18 -26.73
N GLN A 74 -9.08 2.97 -25.47
CA GLN A 74 -9.15 1.63 -24.87
C GLN A 74 -10.58 1.12 -24.98
N GLU A 75 -10.83 0.11 -25.83
CA GLU A 75 -12.09 -0.62 -25.77
C GLU A 75 -12.34 -1.09 -24.32
N PRO A 76 -13.56 -0.94 -23.79
CA PRO A 76 -13.87 -1.42 -22.45
C PRO A 76 -13.59 -2.92 -22.39
N ARG A 77 -12.75 -3.34 -21.45
CA ARG A 77 -12.52 -4.77 -21.17
C ARG A 77 -13.87 -5.42 -20.92
N LYS A 78 -14.30 -6.26 -21.87
CA LYS A 78 -15.52 -7.06 -21.75
C LYS A 78 -15.31 -8.13 -20.69
N GLU A 79 -15.57 -7.81 -19.43
CA GLU A 79 -15.93 -8.82 -18.44
C GLU A 79 -17.20 -9.53 -18.95
N GLN A 80 -17.11 -10.84 -19.13
CA GLN A 80 -18.21 -11.63 -19.68
C GLN A 80 -19.36 -11.71 -18.67
N GLY A 81 -20.40 -10.89 -18.83
CA GLY A 81 -21.68 -11.12 -18.14
C GLY A 81 -22.53 -9.93 -17.72
N GLN A 82 -22.19 -8.67 -18.02
CA GLN A 82 -23.03 -7.51 -17.64
C GLN A 82 -23.46 -6.66 -18.84
N ALA A 83 -24.63 -6.04 -18.70
CA ALA A 83 -25.47 -5.55 -19.79
C ALA A 83 -25.05 -4.20 -20.39
N GLU A 84 -25.62 -3.89 -21.56
CA GLU A 84 -25.27 -2.75 -22.40
C GLU A 84 -25.71 -1.38 -21.87
N ASN A 85 -25.03 -0.34 -22.39
CA ASN A 85 -25.47 1.06 -22.52
C ASN A 85 -25.53 1.97 -21.29
N GLN A 86 -24.40 2.65 -21.02
CA GLN A 86 -24.39 4.09 -20.75
C GLN A 86 -23.23 4.77 -21.51
N GLU A 87 -23.53 5.74 -22.37
CA GLU A 87 -22.52 6.62 -22.97
C GLU A 87 -21.98 7.57 -21.89
N THR A 88 -20.86 7.21 -21.27
CA THR A 88 -20.16 8.07 -20.32
C THR A 88 -19.41 9.17 -21.09
N ASN A 89 -19.73 10.44 -20.82
CA ASN A 89 -19.01 11.60 -21.34
C ASN A 89 -17.65 11.78 -20.64
N ASN A 90 -16.80 10.76 -20.69
CA ASN A 90 -15.49 10.73 -20.05
C ASN A 90 -14.52 11.73 -20.71
N THR A 91 -14.48 12.95 -20.17
CA THR A 91 -13.50 13.98 -20.48
C THR A 91 -12.23 13.78 -19.65
N HIS A 92 -11.39 12.82 -20.09
CA HIS A 92 -10.00 12.75 -19.65
C HIS A 92 -9.20 13.90 -20.27
N GLN A 93 -8.40 14.61 -19.48
CA GLN A 93 -7.50 15.65 -19.97
C GLN A 93 -6.07 15.45 -19.43
N PHE A 94 -5.14 15.03 -20.29
CA PHE A 94 -3.72 15.09 -19.95
C PHE A 94 -3.21 16.54 -20.01
N ILE A 95 -2.50 16.97 -18.96
CA ILE A 95 -1.85 18.27 -18.85
C ILE A 95 -0.37 18.06 -18.54
N GLN A 96 0.49 18.51 -19.45
CA GLN A 96 1.93 18.52 -19.22
C GLN A 96 2.29 19.65 -18.27
N ALA A 97 2.81 19.33 -17.09
CA ALA A 97 3.28 20.33 -16.13
C ALA A 97 4.40 19.80 -15.23
N ASP A 98 5.34 20.69 -14.86
CA ASP A 98 6.42 20.39 -13.92
C ASP A 98 5.99 20.78 -12.50
N LEU A 99 5.69 19.77 -11.68
CA LEU A 99 5.41 19.88 -10.26
C LEU A 99 6.45 20.73 -9.49
N THR A 100 7.71 20.73 -9.93
CA THR A 100 8.79 21.49 -9.29
C THR A 100 8.81 22.98 -9.67
N SER A 101 8.00 23.40 -10.64
CA SER A 101 7.76 24.80 -11.02
C SER A 101 6.39 25.26 -10.52
N LEU A 102 6.35 26.30 -9.68
CA LEU A 102 5.09 26.88 -9.22
C LEU A 102 4.28 27.43 -10.39
N ASP A 103 4.89 28.20 -11.30
CA ASP A 103 4.19 28.80 -12.44
C ASP A 103 3.54 27.74 -13.34
N SER A 104 4.20 26.60 -13.56
CA SER A 104 3.64 25.48 -14.34
C SER A 104 2.41 24.85 -13.68
N LEU A 105 2.40 24.72 -12.34
CA LEU A 105 1.19 24.30 -11.62
C LEU A 105 0.10 25.37 -11.64
N LEU A 106 0.47 26.66 -11.56
CA LEU A 106 -0.50 27.76 -11.60
C LEU A 106 -1.20 27.85 -12.96
N GLU A 107 -0.48 27.64 -14.06
CA GLU A 107 -1.06 27.54 -15.42
C GLU A 107 -2.01 26.34 -15.54
N ALA A 108 -1.59 25.16 -15.04
CA ALA A 108 -2.42 23.96 -15.08
C ALA A 108 -3.70 24.09 -14.22
N PHE A 109 -3.60 24.70 -13.04
CA PHE A 109 -4.75 24.97 -12.17
C PHE A 109 -5.64 26.10 -12.74
N GLN A 110 -5.08 27.08 -13.45
CA GLN A 110 -5.88 28.10 -14.14
C GLN A 110 -6.71 27.52 -15.30
N LEU A 111 -6.20 26.49 -15.96
CA LEU A 111 -6.90 25.79 -17.06
C LEU A 111 -8.04 24.89 -16.56
N THR A 112 -7.95 24.38 -15.32
CA THR A 112 -8.82 23.31 -14.80
C THR A 112 -9.71 23.73 -13.65
N GLU A 113 -9.30 24.71 -12.84
CA GLU A 113 -10.00 25.19 -11.63
C GLU A 113 -10.47 24.04 -10.71
N PRO A 114 -9.56 23.21 -10.19
CA PRO A 114 -9.90 21.96 -9.50
C PRO A 114 -10.64 22.19 -8.17
N GLU A 115 -11.57 21.29 -7.87
CA GLU A 115 -12.25 21.23 -6.55
C GLU A 115 -11.56 20.20 -5.63
N LEU A 116 -11.04 19.12 -6.23
CA LEU A 116 -10.34 18.01 -5.57
C LEU A 116 -9.00 17.74 -6.25
N VAL A 117 -7.94 17.62 -5.45
CA VAL A 117 -6.59 17.28 -5.91
C VAL A 117 -6.11 16.01 -5.23
N PHE A 118 -5.65 15.04 -6.04
CA PHE A 118 -4.86 13.90 -5.58
C PHE A 118 -3.40 14.13 -5.92
N HIS A 119 -2.52 14.15 -4.92
CA HIS A 119 -1.08 14.26 -5.12
C HIS A 119 -0.41 12.89 -4.96
N THR A 120 -0.38 12.13 -6.05
CA THR A 120 0.25 10.80 -6.13
C THR A 120 1.69 10.82 -6.63
N ALA A 121 2.16 11.95 -7.17
CA ALA A 121 3.51 12.09 -7.70
C ALA A 121 4.60 11.81 -6.64
N SER A 122 5.63 11.09 -7.08
CA SER A 122 6.88 10.87 -6.35
C SER A 122 8.00 10.49 -7.33
N PRO A 123 9.28 10.73 -7.00
CA PRO A 123 10.38 10.21 -7.79
C PRO A 123 10.52 8.69 -7.64
N TRP A 124 11.43 8.09 -8.41
CA TRP A 124 11.72 6.67 -8.35
C TRP A 124 12.34 6.27 -7.00
N SER A 125 12.04 5.04 -6.53
CA SER A 125 12.61 4.53 -5.27
C SER A 125 14.11 4.27 -5.43
N GLY A 126 14.92 5.16 -4.86
CA GLY A 126 16.38 5.17 -5.02
C GLY A 126 16.94 6.37 -5.77
N SER A 127 16.11 7.33 -6.22
CA SER A 127 16.58 8.62 -6.72
C SER A 127 17.42 9.38 -5.69
N SER A 128 18.25 10.33 -6.15
CA SER A 128 19.11 11.13 -5.27
C SER A 128 18.32 11.93 -4.24
N SER A 129 18.99 12.35 -3.15
CA SER A 129 18.37 13.20 -2.13
C SER A 129 17.86 14.52 -2.72
N GLU A 130 18.59 15.11 -3.66
CA GLU A 130 18.23 16.36 -4.33
C GLU A 130 16.93 16.22 -5.14
N ILE A 131 16.79 15.13 -5.91
CA ILE A 131 15.56 14.81 -6.65
C ILE A 131 14.41 14.55 -5.66
N CYS A 132 14.67 13.81 -4.58
CA CYS A 132 13.69 13.55 -3.53
C CYS A 132 13.19 14.83 -2.87
N GLU A 133 14.07 15.77 -2.51
CA GLU A 133 13.68 17.06 -1.95
C GLU A 133 12.96 17.94 -2.98
N LYS A 134 13.46 18.05 -4.21
CA LYS A 134 12.84 18.88 -5.25
C LYS A 134 11.42 18.39 -5.61
N VAL A 135 11.23 17.09 -5.79
CA VAL A 135 9.93 16.51 -6.19
C VAL A 135 8.98 16.38 -5.01
N ASN A 136 9.40 15.76 -3.90
CA ASN A 136 8.47 15.52 -2.78
C ASN A 136 8.28 16.78 -1.91
N ILE A 137 9.28 17.64 -1.70
CA ILE A 137 9.14 18.78 -0.77
C ILE A 137 8.76 20.05 -1.52
N GLN A 138 9.58 20.51 -2.47
CA GLN A 138 9.26 21.72 -3.23
C GLN A 138 8.00 21.53 -4.08
N GLY A 139 7.83 20.35 -4.69
CA GLY A 139 6.61 20.01 -5.43
C GLY A 139 5.33 20.04 -4.59
N THR A 140 5.37 19.52 -3.37
CA THR A 140 4.23 19.57 -2.45
C THR A 140 3.96 21.00 -1.95
N LEU A 141 5.01 21.80 -1.67
CA LEU A 141 4.86 23.24 -1.36
C LEU A 141 4.19 24.00 -2.51
N ASN A 142 4.62 23.77 -3.75
CA ASN A 142 4.02 24.37 -4.95
C ASN A 142 2.55 23.95 -5.10
N THR A 143 2.25 22.66 -4.87
CA THR A 143 0.88 22.11 -4.94
C THR A 143 -0.04 22.81 -3.94
N ILE A 144 0.41 22.98 -2.69
CA ILE A 144 -0.38 23.65 -1.65
C ILE A 144 -0.58 25.13 -1.98
N ALA A 145 0.45 25.82 -2.46
CA ALA A 145 0.33 27.22 -2.90
C ALA A 145 -0.68 27.39 -4.05
N ALA A 146 -0.70 26.45 -5.01
CA ALA A 146 -1.72 26.41 -6.06
C ALA A 146 -3.11 26.09 -5.51
N CYS A 147 -3.24 25.12 -4.60
CA CYS A 147 -4.51 24.75 -3.96
C CYS A 147 -5.16 25.94 -3.23
N LEU A 148 -4.37 26.66 -2.42
CA LEU A 148 -4.84 27.84 -1.68
C LEU A 148 -5.24 28.98 -2.64
N LYS A 149 -4.42 29.27 -3.66
CA LYS A 149 -4.70 30.35 -4.62
C LYS A 149 -5.97 30.14 -5.45
N PHE A 150 -6.30 28.88 -5.78
CA PHE A 150 -7.47 28.54 -6.59
C PHE A 150 -8.68 28.06 -5.76
N GLY A 151 -8.62 28.08 -4.43
CA GLY A 151 -9.74 27.70 -3.56
C GLY A 151 -10.11 26.21 -3.64
N VAL A 152 -9.11 25.33 -3.84
CA VAL A 152 -9.30 23.87 -3.81
C VAL A 152 -9.89 23.47 -2.46
N GLN A 153 -10.94 22.66 -2.49
CA GLN A 153 -11.66 22.26 -1.28
C GLN A 153 -10.98 21.09 -0.57
N ARG A 154 -10.39 20.16 -1.33
CA ARG A 154 -9.88 18.88 -0.82
C ARG A 154 -8.55 18.47 -1.48
N LEU A 155 -7.57 18.09 -0.67
CA LEU A 155 -6.27 17.57 -1.11
C LEU A 155 -5.95 16.24 -0.41
N VAL A 156 -5.81 15.16 -1.18
CA VAL A 156 -5.37 13.85 -0.65
C VAL A 156 -3.94 13.59 -1.13
N TYR A 157 -3.01 13.43 -0.18
CA TYR A 157 -1.59 13.21 -0.44
C TYR A 157 -1.20 11.73 -0.32
N THR A 158 -0.48 11.19 -1.30
CA THR A 158 0.16 9.88 -1.17
C THR A 158 1.52 10.01 -0.47
N SER A 159 1.54 9.67 0.81
CA SER A 159 2.72 9.47 1.64
C SER A 159 3.29 8.05 1.44
N SER A 160 3.97 7.50 2.44
CA SER A 160 4.56 6.15 2.45
C SER A 160 4.43 5.54 3.84
N ALA A 161 4.14 4.25 3.95
CA ALA A 161 4.21 3.57 5.26
C ALA A 161 5.64 3.60 5.84
N GLY A 162 6.66 3.70 4.97
CA GLY A 162 8.06 3.81 5.37
C GLY A 162 8.46 5.15 6.03
N VAL A 163 7.60 6.16 6.10
CA VAL A 163 7.93 7.46 6.75
C VAL A 163 8.28 7.33 8.24
N VAL A 164 7.88 6.24 8.90
CA VAL A 164 8.23 5.94 10.31
C VAL A 164 9.40 4.93 10.44
N PHE A 165 9.97 4.44 9.34
CA PHE A 165 11.01 3.41 9.37
C PHE A 165 12.37 3.98 9.80
N ASN A 166 12.89 3.45 10.91
CA ASN A 166 14.18 3.83 11.50
C ASN A 166 15.27 2.74 11.39
N GLY A 167 14.98 1.66 10.65
CA GLY A 167 15.92 0.57 10.39
C GLY A 167 15.80 -0.62 11.34
N ASN A 168 14.89 -0.55 12.31
CA ASN A 168 14.46 -1.65 13.16
C ASN A 168 13.05 -2.11 12.76
N ASP A 169 12.58 -3.19 13.36
CA ASP A 169 11.26 -3.76 13.06
C ASP A 169 10.11 -2.78 13.39
N LEU A 170 9.14 -2.72 12.49
CA LEU A 170 7.82 -2.10 12.69
C LEU A 170 6.81 -3.24 12.83
N ILE A 171 6.38 -3.49 14.07
CA ILE A 171 5.49 -4.61 14.43
C ILE A 171 4.13 -4.02 14.83
N ASN A 172 3.13 -4.18 13.96
CA ASN A 172 1.74 -3.72 14.19
C ASN A 172 1.62 -2.25 14.64
N VAL A 173 2.43 -1.36 14.01
CA VAL A 173 2.55 0.05 14.38
C VAL A 173 1.44 0.90 13.77
N ASP A 174 1.03 1.97 14.47
CA ASP A 174 0.02 2.93 14.00
C ASP A 174 0.59 4.36 13.94
N GLU A 175 -0.25 5.32 13.55
CA GLU A 175 0.17 6.70 13.25
C GLU A 175 0.70 7.48 14.46
N ARG A 176 0.58 6.93 15.68
CA ARG A 176 1.18 7.50 16.90
C ARG A 176 2.69 7.31 16.95
N LEU A 177 3.26 6.40 16.15
CA LEU A 177 4.70 6.23 16.05
C LEU A 177 5.31 7.48 15.37
N PRO A 178 6.20 8.23 16.05
CA PRO A 178 6.72 9.48 15.50
C PRO A 178 7.66 9.21 14.33
N VAL A 179 7.64 10.11 13.34
CA VAL A 179 8.64 10.16 12.26
C VAL A 179 10.05 10.27 12.89
N PRO A 180 11.01 9.42 12.49
CA PRO A 180 12.36 9.46 13.01
C PRO A 180 13.08 10.75 12.59
N LYS A 181 13.84 11.36 13.51
CA LYS A 181 14.64 12.57 13.24
C LYS A 181 15.68 12.40 12.12
N ILE A 182 16.10 11.16 11.89
CA ILE A 182 17.01 10.74 10.82
C ILE A 182 16.35 9.52 10.18
N GLY A 183 15.81 9.67 8.97
CA GLY A 183 15.22 8.56 8.22
C GLY A 183 16.28 7.63 7.64
N CYS A 184 15.89 6.40 7.30
CA CYS A 184 16.81 5.42 6.70
C CYS A 184 17.24 5.72 5.28
N ASP A 185 16.46 6.49 4.54
CA ASP A 185 16.69 6.78 3.13
C ASP A 185 16.11 8.15 2.74
N PRO A 186 16.60 8.78 1.66
CA PRO A 186 16.13 10.11 1.25
C PRO A 186 14.65 10.13 0.80
N TYR A 187 14.13 9.02 0.27
CA TYR A 187 12.75 8.93 -0.18
C TYR A 187 11.78 9.01 0.99
N ASN A 188 11.92 8.15 2.01
CA ASN A 188 11.05 8.17 3.19
C ASN A 188 11.25 9.45 4.01
N THR A 189 12.47 9.98 4.10
CA THR A 189 12.74 11.28 4.77
C THR A 189 12.03 12.44 4.08
N SER A 190 12.09 12.51 2.74
CA SER A 190 11.42 13.59 1.99
C SER A 190 9.90 13.42 1.97
N LYS A 191 9.37 12.19 1.88
CA LYS A 191 7.94 11.90 2.04
C LYS A 191 7.41 12.30 3.41
N ALA A 192 8.16 12.05 4.48
CA ALA A 192 7.75 12.46 5.83
C ALA A 192 7.70 13.99 6.00
N ARG A 193 8.66 14.72 5.41
CA ARG A 193 8.65 16.20 5.39
C ARG A 193 7.48 16.74 4.56
N ALA A 194 7.22 16.16 3.40
CA ALA A 194 6.09 16.52 2.54
C ALA A 194 4.74 16.26 3.21
N GLU A 195 4.57 15.12 3.87
CA GLU A 195 3.39 14.80 4.67
C GLU A 195 3.14 15.85 5.76
N ALA A 196 4.16 16.22 6.53
CA ALA A 196 4.03 17.26 7.56
C ALA A 196 3.56 18.61 6.98
N ILE A 197 4.08 19.01 5.81
CA ILE A 197 3.67 20.23 5.11
C ILE A 197 2.19 20.16 4.66
N VAL A 198 1.73 19.00 4.17
CA VAL A 198 0.31 18.81 3.80
C VAL A 198 -0.59 18.91 5.03
N LEU A 199 -0.27 18.19 6.12
CA LEU A 199 -1.11 18.22 7.32
C LEU A 199 -1.12 19.61 7.98
N GLU A 200 -0.01 20.35 7.93
CA GLU A 200 0.05 21.75 8.38
C GLU A 200 -0.74 22.71 7.46
N ALA A 201 -1.05 22.33 6.21
CA ALA A 201 -1.91 23.10 5.32
C ALA A 201 -3.41 22.94 5.61
N ASN A 202 -3.79 21.94 6.42
CA ASN A 202 -5.18 21.67 6.76
C ASN A 202 -5.89 22.87 7.40
N GLY A 203 -7.05 23.24 6.86
CA GLY A 203 -7.88 24.34 7.35
C GLY A 203 -7.42 25.73 6.92
N LYS A 204 -6.25 25.89 6.28
CA LYS A 204 -5.84 27.17 5.68
C LYS A 204 -6.74 27.45 4.48
N ASP A 205 -7.36 28.63 4.44
CA ASP A 205 -8.33 29.05 3.41
C ASP A 205 -9.42 28.00 3.09
N SER A 206 -9.86 27.25 4.10
CA SER A 206 -10.84 26.14 4.01
C SER A 206 -10.37 24.86 3.29
N LEU A 207 -9.10 24.77 2.88
CA LEU A 207 -8.54 23.56 2.27
C LEU A 207 -8.50 22.40 3.29
N LEU A 208 -9.25 21.32 3.03
CA LEU A 208 -9.18 20.10 3.81
C LEU A 208 -8.09 19.17 3.24
N THR A 209 -7.22 18.64 4.10
CA THR A 209 -6.11 17.78 3.67
C THR A 209 -6.01 16.50 4.48
N CYS A 210 -5.50 15.42 3.90
CA CYS A 210 -5.10 14.22 4.63
C CYS A 210 -3.97 13.48 3.87
N ALA A 211 -3.31 12.54 4.56
CA ALA A 211 -2.24 11.73 3.98
C ALA A 211 -2.53 10.23 4.05
N ILE A 212 -2.33 9.54 2.93
CA ILE A 212 -2.41 8.08 2.85
C ILE A 212 -0.99 7.50 2.87
N ARG A 213 -0.72 6.56 3.78
CA ARG A 213 0.56 5.87 3.95
C ARG A 213 0.45 4.41 3.48
N PRO A 214 0.54 4.16 2.16
CA PRO A 214 0.50 2.80 1.63
C PRO A 214 1.81 2.04 1.88
N ALA A 215 1.72 0.72 2.05
CA ALA A 215 2.87 -0.18 2.14
C ALA A 215 3.02 -1.03 0.87
N GLY A 216 4.24 -1.17 0.33
CA GLY A 216 4.57 -2.13 -0.74
C GLY A 216 3.53 -2.24 -1.87
N ILE A 217 3.29 -1.15 -2.61
CA ILE A 217 2.25 -1.13 -3.66
C ILE A 217 2.65 -2.07 -4.81
N PHE A 218 1.73 -2.96 -5.22
CA PHE A 218 1.91 -3.84 -6.38
C PHE A 218 0.59 -4.02 -7.14
N GLY A 219 0.65 -4.34 -8.44
CA GLY A 219 -0.54 -4.46 -9.27
C GLY A 219 -0.31 -4.22 -10.76
N PRO A 220 -1.38 -4.22 -11.57
CA PRO A 220 -1.37 -3.79 -12.97
C PRO A 220 -0.76 -2.39 -13.15
N GLY A 221 0.25 -2.25 -14.01
CA GLY A 221 0.98 -1.00 -14.22
C GLY A 221 2.19 -0.80 -13.30
N ASP A 222 2.50 -1.74 -12.40
CA ASP A 222 3.73 -1.73 -11.61
C ASP A 222 4.96 -1.85 -12.51
N ARG A 223 5.93 -0.96 -12.29
CA ARG A 223 7.19 -0.86 -13.02
C ARG A 223 8.41 -1.26 -12.18
N GLN A 224 8.24 -1.51 -10.89
CA GLN A 224 9.34 -1.71 -9.92
C GLN A 224 9.33 -3.11 -9.32
N ALA A 225 8.29 -3.50 -8.59
CA ALA A 225 8.33 -4.69 -7.74
C ALA A 225 8.13 -5.98 -8.55
N ILE A 226 6.98 -6.14 -9.21
CA ILE A 226 6.65 -7.31 -10.02
C ILE A 226 7.67 -7.49 -11.18
N PRO A 227 8.02 -6.46 -11.98
CA PRO A 227 9.04 -6.62 -13.02
C PRO A 227 10.43 -6.96 -12.47
N GLY A 228 10.83 -6.37 -11.34
CA GLY A 228 12.12 -6.63 -10.71
C GLY A 228 12.22 -8.06 -10.16
N LEU A 229 11.15 -8.56 -9.54
CA LEU A 229 11.05 -9.95 -9.06
C LEU A 229 11.11 -10.93 -10.23
N ILE A 230 10.36 -10.70 -11.30
CA ILE A 230 10.36 -11.58 -12.49
C ILE A 230 11.75 -11.58 -13.17
N GLU A 231 12.46 -10.45 -13.19
CA GLU A 231 13.83 -10.40 -13.73
C GLU A 231 14.84 -11.20 -12.89
N VAL A 232 14.67 -11.25 -11.57
CA VAL A 232 15.47 -12.13 -10.68
C VAL A 232 15.23 -13.63 -11.00
N LEU A 233 14.01 -14.00 -11.38
CA LEU A 233 13.70 -15.35 -11.86
C LEU A 233 14.30 -15.62 -13.24
N LYS A 234 14.10 -14.72 -14.22
CA LYS A 234 14.65 -14.82 -15.59
C LYS A 234 16.18 -14.95 -15.60
N THR A 235 16.86 -14.20 -14.75
CA THR A 235 18.32 -14.26 -14.57
C THR A 235 18.80 -15.43 -13.69
N ARG A 236 17.89 -16.29 -13.21
CA ARG A 236 18.14 -17.45 -12.32
C ARG A 236 18.86 -17.09 -11.00
N LYS A 237 18.67 -15.86 -10.51
CA LYS A 237 19.27 -15.35 -9.25
C LYS A 237 18.35 -15.52 -8.02
N HIS A 238 17.15 -16.08 -8.21
CA HIS A 238 16.13 -16.29 -7.18
C HIS A 238 16.53 -17.28 -6.06
N GLY A 239 17.69 -17.94 -6.16
CA GLY A 239 18.25 -18.81 -5.12
C GLY A 239 19.07 -18.12 -4.02
N VAL A 240 19.19 -16.79 -4.01
CA VAL A 240 19.91 -16.06 -2.94
C VAL A 240 18.91 -15.33 -2.05
N GLN A 241 18.95 -15.62 -0.74
CA GLN A 241 18.07 -15.06 0.28
C GLN A 241 18.87 -14.30 1.34
N ILE A 242 18.35 -13.16 1.81
CA ILE A 242 18.90 -12.43 2.97
C ILE A 242 17.96 -12.67 4.16
N GLY A 243 18.52 -13.14 5.28
CA GLY A 243 17.75 -13.50 6.46
C GLY A 243 16.96 -14.82 6.29
N GLY A 244 16.41 -15.32 7.39
CA GLY A 244 15.73 -16.62 7.44
C GLY A 244 14.31 -16.65 6.87
N ASN A 245 13.82 -15.57 6.25
CA ASN A 245 12.39 -15.38 5.91
C ASN A 245 11.46 -15.50 7.13
N THR A 246 11.87 -14.95 8.28
CA THR A 246 11.06 -14.87 9.49
C THR A 246 10.41 -13.50 9.67
N ASN A 247 10.67 -12.55 8.76
CA ASN A 247 10.18 -11.18 8.84
C ASN A 247 8.92 -10.97 7.99
N LEU A 248 7.87 -10.48 8.65
CA LEU A 248 6.58 -10.15 8.03
C LEU A 248 6.61 -8.78 7.36
N PHE A 249 5.97 -8.65 6.20
CA PHE A 249 5.93 -7.41 5.41
C PHE A 249 4.54 -7.15 4.81
N ASP A 250 4.05 -5.92 4.93
CA ASP A 250 2.83 -5.47 4.25
C ASP A 250 3.08 -5.19 2.76
N TRP A 251 2.46 -5.98 1.90
CA TRP A 251 2.22 -5.66 0.49
C TRP A 251 0.78 -5.18 0.32
N THR A 252 0.54 -4.21 -0.56
CA THR A 252 -0.80 -3.64 -0.79
C THR A 252 -1.12 -3.62 -2.26
N TYR A 253 -2.21 -4.29 -2.65
CA TYR A 253 -2.67 -4.28 -4.03
C TYR A 253 -3.14 -2.86 -4.42
N VAL A 254 -2.82 -2.42 -5.64
CA VAL A 254 -3.02 -1.02 -6.07
C VAL A 254 -4.47 -0.55 -5.95
N ASP A 255 -5.46 -1.38 -6.27
CA ASP A 255 -6.89 -1.01 -6.16
C ASP A 255 -7.31 -0.76 -4.71
N ASN A 256 -6.69 -1.44 -3.73
CA ASN A 256 -6.94 -1.18 -2.30
C ASN A 256 -6.40 0.22 -1.90
N VAL A 257 -5.25 0.61 -2.45
CA VAL A 257 -4.69 1.96 -2.23
C VAL A 257 -5.56 3.02 -2.88
N VAL A 258 -6.01 2.80 -4.11
CA VAL A 258 -6.95 3.67 -4.83
C VAL A 258 -8.27 3.82 -4.08
N HIS A 259 -8.84 2.72 -3.59
CA HIS A 259 -10.05 2.72 -2.78
C HIS A 259 -9.91 3.61 -1.53
N ALA A 260 -8.79 3.50 -0.80
CA ALA A 260 -8.54 4.35 0.36
C ALA A 260 -8.37 5.84 0.01
N HIS A 261 -7.79 6.19 -1.15
CA HIS A 261 -7.71 7.58 -1.60
C HIS A 261 -9.11 8.15 -1.88
N ILE A 262 -9.98 7.40 -2.55
CA ILE A 262 -11.37 7.80 -2.83
C ILE A 262 -12.15 7.98 -1.53
N LEU A 263 -12.11 7.00 -0.62
CA LEU A 263 -12.77 7.10 0.69
C LEU A 263 -12.30 8.30 1.51
N ALA A 264 -11.00 8.62 1.45
CA ALA A 264 -10.45 9.78 2.12
C ALA A 264 -10.95 11.10 1.49
N ALA A 265 -10.94 11.21 0.16
CA ALA A 265 -11.47 12.38 -0.54
C ALA A 265 -12.95 12.62 -0.23
N GLU A 266 -13.77 11.56 -0.17
CA GLU A 266 -15.19 11.63 0.15
C GLU A 266 -15.45 12.06 1.60
N LYS A 267 -14.60 11.61 2.54
CA LYS A 267 -14.85 11.73 3.99
C LYS A 267 -14.00 12.78 4.69
N LEU A 268 -13.27 13.64 3.97
CA LEU A 268 -12.39 14.67 4.57
C LEU A 268 -13.08 15.57 5.61
N ASP A 269 -14.38 15.83 5.46
CA ASP A 269 -15.25 16.57 6.38
C ASP A 269 -15.83 15.71 7.53
N ARG A 270 -15.69 14.38 7.48
CA ARG A 270 -16.19 13.47 8.52
C ARG A 270 -15.46 13.67 9.84
N VAL A 271 -16.26 13.65 10.90
CA VAL A 271 -15.80 13.63 12.29
C VAL A 271 -16.36 12.38 12.96
N VAL A 272 -15.52 11.69 13.74
CA VAL A 272 -15.79 10.38 14.33
C VAL A 272 -15.56 10.45 15.84
N PRO A 273 -16.55 10.14 16.69
CA PRO A 273 -16.35 10.14 18.14
C PRO A 273 -15.45 8.97 18.58
N LEU A 274 -14.66 9.17 19.64
CA LEU A 274 -13.79 8.13 20.20
C LEU A 274 -14.53 6.88 20.71
N SER A 275 -15.86 6.94 20.83
CA SER A 275 -16.71 5.79 21.10
C SER A 275 -16.76 4.78 19.95
N GLU A 276 -16.56 5.17 18.68
CA GLU A 276 -16.52 4.20 17.56
C GLU A 276 -15.32 3.24 17.70
N PHE A 277 -14.18 3.73 18.16
CA PHE A 277 -13.00 2.93 18.54
C PHE A 277 -13.20 2.06 19.79
N SER A 278 -14.39 2.04 20.41
CA SER A 278 -14.66 1.11 21.52
C SER A 278 -15.24 -0.24 21.04
N THR A 279 -15.66 -0.31 19.78
CA THR A 279 -16.20 -1.53 19.17
C THR A 279 -15.06 -2.36 18.59
N SER A 280 -14.97 -3.63 18.97
CA SER A 280 -14.02 -4.55 18.32
C SER A 280 -14.38 -4.70 16.85
N LEU A 281 -13.44 -4.37 15.96
CA LEU A 281 -13.59 -4.68 14.54
C LEU A 281 -13.52 -6.19 14.33
N SER A 282 -14.34 -6.71 13.43
CA SER A 282 -14.19 -8.07 12.92
C SER A 282 -12.83 -8.23 12.21
N PRO A 283 -12.28 -9.46 12.14
CA PRO A 283 -11.23 -9.78 11.18
C PRO A 283 -11.62 -9.35 9.76
N ILE A 284 -10.63 -9.01 8.95
CA ILE A 284 -10.85 -8.49 7.60
C ILE A 284 -11.39 -9.61 6.71
N SER A 285 -12.65 -9.48 6.27
CA SER A 285 -13.29 -10.42 5.36
C SER A 285 -13.02 -10.01 3.91
N LYS A 286 -12.22 -10.81 3.19
CA LYS A 286 -11.82 -10.52 1.80
C LYS A 286 -12.56 -11.37 0.78
N THR A 287 -12.38 -11.03 -0.50
CA THR A 287 -12.83 -11.80 -1.67
C THR A 287 -12.32 -13.24 -1.72
N VAL A 288 -11.21 -13.55 -1.04
CA VAL A 288 -10.60 -14.89 -0.98
C VAL A 288 -10.09 -15.17 0.44
N GLU A 289 -10.34 -16.37 0.97
CA GLU A 289 -9.83 -16.83 2.27
C GLU A 289 -8.28 -16.94 2.32
N ARG A 290 -7.72 -16.68 3.51
CA ARG A 290 -6.29 -16.86 3.88
C ARG A 290 -5.87 -18.35 3.80
N ARG A 291 -4.59 -18.66 3.50
CA ARG A 291 -3.99 -20.00 3.13
C ARG A 291 -2.59 -20.17 3.78
N ASN A 292 -1.73 -21.22 3.62
CA ASN A 292 -0.59 -21.58 4.56
C ASN A 292 0.91 -21.66 4.02
N LEU A 293 1.78 -20.63 4.20
CA LEU A 293 3.18 -20.31 3.75
C LEU A 293 4.25 -21.40 3.83
N LEU A 294 4.46 -22.24 2.82
CA LEU A 294 5.48 -23.29 2.92
C LEU A 294 6.92 -22.74 2.85
N THR A 295 7.50 -22.56 4.04
CA THR A 295 8.89 -22.13 4.26
C THR A 295 9.87 -23.29 4.18
N SER A 296 11.16 -22.99 3.96
CA SER A 296 12.22 -24.00 3.91
C SER A 296 12.57 -24.53 5.30
N GLY A 297 11.83 -25.51 5.80
CA GLY A 297 12.08 -26.09 7.12
C GLY A 297 11.16 -27.25 7.47
N SER A 298 11.42 -28.43 6.90
CA SER A 298 10.92 -29.68 7.48
C SER A 298 11.63 -29.94 8.81
N LYS A 299 11.11 -29.36 9.89
CA LYS A 299 11.28 -29.90 11.23
C LYS A 299 9.95 -30.51 11.60
N ALA A 300 9.87 -31.85 11.49
CA ALA A 300 8.72 -32.56 12.00
C ALA A 300 8.55 -32.21 13.48
N GLU A 301 7.31 -31.94 13.88
CA GLU A 301 6.96 -31.86 15.29
C GLU A 301 7.14 -33.27 15.86
N GLU A 302 8.13 -33.45 16.75
CA GLU A 302 8.19 -34.64 17.58
C GLU A 302 7.06 -34.52 18.60
N ASP A 303 5.95 -35.17 18.27
CA ASP A 303 4.72 -35.17 19.03
C ASP A 303 4.92 -35.96 20.33
N ASP A 304 5.05 -35.24 21.46
CA ASP A 304 5.26 -35.83 22.79
C ASP A 304 3.94 -36.38 23.34
N SER A 305 3.52 -37.54 22.83
CA SER A 305 2.40 -38.28 23.42
C SER A 305 2.51 -39.82 23.37
N SER A 306 2.69 -40.37 24.58
CA SER A 306 2.22 -41.70 25.03
C SER A 306 3.02 -42.97 24.69
N MET A 307 3.16 -43.78 25.75
CA MET A 307 3.75 -45.12 25.78
C MET A 307 2.93 -46.18 25.03
N GLY A 308 3.62 -47.22 24.55
CA GLY A 308 3.04 -48.55 24.31
C GLY A 308 3.49 -49.18 23.00
N GLY A 309 4.35 -50.18 23.05
CA GLY A 309 4.82 -50.88 21.85
C GLY A 309 4.12 -52.21 21.62
N THR A 310 4.23 -52.73 20.39
CA THR A 310 4.62 -54.11 20.06
C THR A 310 5.00 -54.20 18.57
N ASP A 311 5.88 -55.14 18.22
CA ASP A 311 6.32 -55.39 16.85
C ASP A 311 5.18 -55.89 15.93
N GLU A 312 5.16 -55.44 14.67
CA GLU A 312 5.07 -56.38 13.54
C GLU A 312 5.59 -55.77 12.23
N VAL A 313 6.17 -56.60 11.37
CA VAL A 313 6.75 -56.21 10.07
C VAL A 313 5.93 -56.83 8.96
N SER A 314 5.28 -56.03 8.12
CA SER A 314 4.58 -56.52 6.93
C SER A 314 4.92 -55.74 5.66
N LEU A 315 5.84 -56.35 4.89
CA LEU A 315 5.97 -56.39 3.44
C LEU A 315 5.31 -55.31 2.56
N VAL A 316 6.17 -54.74 1.72
CA VAL A 316 5.90 -54.02 0.46
C VAL A 316 4.76 -54.65 -0.35
N ASP A 317 3.79 -53.84 -0.76
CA ASP A 317 3.04 -54.07 -2.00
C ASP A 317 3.42 -52.98 -3.03
N LEU A 318 3.82 -53.44 -4.21
CA LEU A 318 4.37 -52.65 -5.31
C LEU A 318 3.48 -52.85 -6.54
N SER A 319 2.20 -52.50 -6.42
CA SER A 319 1.26 -52.52 -7.54
C SER A 319 1.07 -51.12 -8.15
N THR A 320 1.34 -51.03 -9.45
CA THR A 320 1.51 -49.77 -10.17
C THR A 320 0.18 -49.14 -10.59
N SER A 321 0.01 -47.84 -10.31
CA SER A 321 -0.90 -46.97 -11.06
C SER A 321 -0.25 -45.60 -11.31
N SER A 322 -0.31 -45.14 -12.57
CA SER A 322 0.11 -43.83 -13.12
C SER A 322 0.54 -42.74 -12.13
N LYS A 323 1.81 -42.33 -12.09
CA LYS A 323 2.38 -41.27 -12.96
C LYS A 323 1.58 -39.96 -13.03
N ASP A 324 2.19 -38.93 -12.45
CA ASP A 324 2.33 -37.58 -13.02
C ASP A 324 1.06 -36.75 -13.24
N ALA A 325 0.38 -36.38 -12.15
CA ALA A 325 -0.30 -35.09 -12.00
C ALA A 325 -0.56 -34.77 -10.51
N GLU A 326 0.44 -34.22 -9.79
CA GLU A 326 0.13 -33.54 -8.52
C GLU A 326 -0.79 -32.35 -8.81
N SER A 327 -2.05 -32.44 -8.40
CA SER A 327 -3.01 -31.37 -8.57
C SER A 327 -2.58 -30.17 -7.72
N TYR A 328 -2.12 -29.11 -8.40
CA TYR A 328 -1.73 -27.84 -7.82
C TYR A 328 -2.78 -27.32 -6.82
N ASN A 329 -2.46 -27.39 -5.53
CA ASN A 329 -3.30 -26.84 -4.47
C ASN A 329 -2.64 -25.57 -3.87
N PRO A 330 -3.10 -24.36 -4.25
CA PRO A 330 -2.55 -23.11 -3.76
C PRO A 330 -2.94 -22.79 -2.31
N THR A 331 -3.67 -23.66 -1.59
CA THR A 331 -4.02 -23.41 -0.18
C THR A 331 -2.91 -23.78 0.80
N GLY A 332 -2.02 -24.72 0.46
CA GLY A 332 -0.83 -25.06 1.25
C GLY A 332 0.31 -24.04 1.16
N TRP A 333 -0.01 -22.78 0.81
CA TRP A 333 0.89 -21.63 0.63
C TRP A 333 0.11 -20.31 0.97
N ILE A 334 0.43 -19.57 2.07
CA ILE A 334 0.23 -18.15 2.53
C ILE A 334 0.53 -17.78 4.06
N GLN A 335 0.11 -18.51 5.11
CA GLN A 335 0.34 -18.39 6.58
C GLN A 335 1.47 -19.29 7.14
N GLY A 336 2.33 -18.78 8.01
CA GLY A 336 3.03 -19.60 9.01
C GLY A 336 2.51 -19.28 10.41
N HIS A 337 2.45 -20.27 11.31
CA HIS A 337 1.86 -20.22 12.66
C HIS A 337 0.50 -19.48 12.74
N GLU A 338 -0.59 -20.27 12.77
CA GLU A 338 -2.02 -19.89 12.76
C GLU A 338 -2.48 -18.97 13.93
N GLY A 339 -1.57 -18.47 14.76
CA GLY A 339 -1.88 -17.77 16.01
C GLY A 339 -1.80 -16.24 15.99
N MET A 340 -1.17 -15.59 14.99
CA MET A 340 -0.80 -14.15 15.12
C MET A 340 -1.60 -13.15 14.28
N VAL A 341 -2.26 -13.57 13.19
CA VAL A 341 -2.91 -12.65 12.22
C VAL A 341 -4.44 -12.70 12.27
N ASP A 342 -5.00 -13.72 12.92
CA ASP A 342 -6.46 -13.97 13.01
C ASP A 342 -7.04 -13.72 14.42
N GLN A 343 -6.22 -13.27 15.38
CA GLN A 343 -6.74 -12.84 16.69
C GLN A 343 -7.51 -11.51 16.55
N ALA A 344 -8.67 -11.43 17.20
CA ALA A 344 -9.43 -10.20 17.32
C ALA A 344 -8.58 -9.16 18.07
N VAL A 345 -8.19 -8.08 17.38
CA VAL A 345 -7.37 -7.02 17.96
C VAL A 345 -8.23 -6.21 18.95
N PRO A 346 -7.81 -6.04 20.21
CA PRO A 346 -8.59 -5.29 21.18
C PRO A 346 -8.72 -3.81 20.79
N ALA A 347 -9.96 -3.35 20.60
CA ALA A 347 -10.29 -1.98 20.17
C ALA A 347 -9.70 -0.85 21.06
N LYS A 348 -9.34 -1.17 22.31
CA LYS A 348 -8.76 -0.22 23.27
C LYS A 348 -7.43 -0.71 23.83
N ARG A 349 -6.33 -0.32 23.17
CA ARG A 349 -4.95 -0.51 23.69
C ARG A 349 -4.63 0.46 24.84
N HIS A 350 -5.10 0.16 26.04
CA HIS A 350 -4.75 0.91 27.25
C HIS A 350 -3.32 0.63 27.74
N ARG A 351 -2.84 1.42 28.72
CA ARG A 351 -1.51 1.34 29.38
C ARG A 351 -1.14 0.01 30.09
N TRP A 352 -1.90 -1.06 29.84
CA TRP A 352 -1.71 -2.41 30.38
C TRP A 352 -1.90 -3.48 29.29
N ASP A 353 -2.00 -3.08 28.02
CA ASP A 353 -1.91 -3.99 26.89
C ASP A 353 -0.49 -4.56 26.83
N GLN A 354 -0.39 -5.89 26.89
CA GLN A 354 0.87 -6.63 26.97
C GLN A 354 1.66 -6.58 25.66
N TRP A 355 1.02 -6.15 24.56
CA TRP A 355 1.61 -6.07 23.22
C TRP A 355 2.02 -4.65 22.81
N ALA A 356 1.97 -3.67 23.72
CA ALA A 356 2.08 -2.25 23.38
C ALA A 356 3.28 -1.53 24.04
N PRO A 357 4.51 -1.68 23.52
CA PRO A 357 5.57 -0.72 23.81
C PRO A 357 5.22 0.62 23.15
N ILE A 358 4.92 1.65 23.96
CA ILE A 358 4.60 3.06 23.57
C ILE A 358 3.09 3.38 23.36
N SER A 359 2.13 2.54 23.79
CA SER A 359 0.72 2.99 23.93
C SER A 359 0.45 3.71 25.25
N THR A 360 0.92 4.95 25.40
CA THR A 360 0.43 5.86 26.43
C THR A 360 0.16 7.25 25.86
N GLN A 361 -1.08 7.71 26.04
CA GLN A 361 -1.61 9.02 25.63
C GLN A 361 -1.94 9.16 24.13
N ILE A 362 -3.09 8.58 23.75
CA ILE A 362 -3.96 9.24 22.79
C ILE A 362 -4.47 10.52 23.48
N ASN A 363 -3.71 11.62 23.34
CA ASN A 363 -4.18 12.95 23.69
C ASN A 363 -4.73 13.61 22.41
N TYR A 364 -5.86 13.10 21.91
CA TYR A 364 -6.75 14.01 21.19
C TYR A 364 -7.31 14.96 22.26
N PRO A 365 -7.16 16.30 22.10
CA PRO A 365 -7.69 17.26 23.06
C PRO A 365 -9.23 17.25 23.10
N ASP A 366 -9.86 16.70 22.06
CA ASP A 366 -11.30 16.53 21.89
C ASP A 366 -11.68 15.03 21.89
N ASP A 367 -12.92 14.70 22.29
CA ASP A 367 -13.48 13.34 22.25
C ASP A 367 -13.75 12.81 20.81
N GLN A 368 -13.09 13.36 19.80
CA GLN A 368 -13.40 13.18 18.38
C GLN A 368 -12.13 13.16 17.51
N VAL A 369 -12.15 12.35 16.45
CA VAL A 369 -11.11 12.27 15.39
C VAL A 369 -11.71 12.79 14.09
N ARG A 370 -10.98 13.65 13.38
CA ARG A 370 -11.38 14.17 12.05
C ARG A 370 -10.63 13.40 10.96
N VAL A 371 -11.15 13.36 9.72
CA VAL A 371 -10.34 12.89 8.58
C VAL A 371 -9.36 13.97 8.13
N ALA A 372 -9.82 15.22 8.02
CA ALA A 372 -9.00 16.38 7.76
C ALA A 372 -7.93 16.59 8.85
N GLY A 373 -6.67 16.73 8.44
CA GLY A 373 -5.50 16.92 9.29
C GLY A 373 -4.79 15.63 9.71
N GLU A 374 -5.29 14.46 9.33
CA GLU A 374 -4.76 13.16 9.75
C GLU A 374 -4.01 12.41 8.63
N ALA A 375 -3.08 11.55 9.06
CA ALA A 375 -2.49 10.49 8.23
C ALA A 375 -3.17 9.14 8.52
N PHE A 376 -3.12 8.21 7.54
CA PHE A 376 -3.71 6.87 7.63
C PHE A 376 -2.79 5.81 7.02
N PHE A 377 -2.41 4.79 7.79
CA PHE A 377 -1.81 3.57 7.24
C PHE A 377 -2.85 2.80 6.45
N VAL A 378 -2.47 2.39 5.23
CA VAL A 378 -3.34 1.67 4.30
C VAL A 378 -2.58 0.47 3.77
N THR A 379 -2.98 -0.71 4.22
CA THR A 379 -2.35 -1.97 3.82
C THR A 379 -3.41 -3.02 3.50
N GLY A 380 -2.99 -4.18 3.01
CA GLY A 380 -3.87 -5.32 2.86
C GLY A 380 -4.36 -5.91 4.18
N GLY A 381 -3.75 -5.60 5.34
CA GLY A 381 -4.03 -6.29 6.60
C GLY A 381 -3.78 -7.81 6.54
N GLU A 382 -2.89 -8.23 5.64
CA GLU A 382 -2.38 -9.59 5.45
C GLU A 382 -0.86 -9.49 5.23
N PRO A 383 -0.09 -9.24 6.30
CA PRO A 383 1.35 -9.25 6.20
C PRO A 383 1.80 -10.69 5.90
N VAL A 384 2.69 -10.84 4.92
CA VAL A 384 3.28 -12.12 4.51
C VAL A 384 4.78 -12.08 4.73
N PHE A 385 5.45 -13.22 4.85
CA PHE A 385 6.91 -13.20 4.97
C PHE A 385 7.55 -12.64 3.68
N PHE A 386 8.63 -11.86 3.85
CA PHE A 386 9.18 -11.04 2.78
C PHE A 386 9.51 -11.81 1.49
N TRP A 387 10.13 -12.98 1.60
CA TRP A 387 10.52 -13.81 0.45
C TRP A 387 9.41 -14.73 -0.05
N ASP A 388 8.36 -14.92 0.75
CA ASP A 388 7.19 -15.71 0.33
C ASP A 388 6.35 -14.97 -0.71
N PHE A 389 6.24 -13.64 -0.62
CA PHE A 389 5.70 -12.81 -1.69
C PHE A 389 6.50 -12.97 -3.01
N ALA A 390 7.83 -12.91 -2.92
CA ALA A 390 8.70 -13.08 -4.08
C ALA A 390 8.52 -14.47 -4.73
N ARG A 391 8.50 -15.54 -3.91
CA ARG A 391 8.24 -16.92 -4.36
C ARG A 391 6.87 -17.07 -5.01
N ALA A 392 5.82 -16.48 -4.45
CA ALA A 392 4.48 -16.52 -5.03
C ALA A 392 4.43 -15.85 -6.42
N VAL A 393 5.07 -14.69 -6.59
CA VAL A 393 5.22 -14.02 -7.89
C VAL A 393 5.99 -14.89 -8.90
N TRP A 394 7.08 -15.55 -8.47
CA TRP A 394 7.85 -16.45 -9.33
C TRP A 394 7.05 -17.67 -9.78
N HIS A 395 6.32 -18.31 -8.86
CA HIS A 395 5.45 -19.45 -9.16
C HIS A 395 4.34 -19.08 -10.16
N GLU A 396 3.63 -17.99 -9.90
CA GLU A 396 2.54 -17.51 -10.77
C GLU A 396 3.04 -17.19 -12.18
N TYR A 397 4.21 -16.54 -12.29
CA TYR A 397 4.81 -16.21 -13.58
C TYR A 397 5.29 -17.47 -14.33
N ALA A 398 5.94 -18.42 -13.63
CA ALA A 398 6.43 -19.65 -14.25
C ALA A 398 5.29 -20.56 -14.75
N ALA A 399 4.16 -20.61 -14.03
CA ALA A 399 2.99 -21.39 -14.42
C ALA A 399 2.32 -20.84 -15.70
N HIS A 400 2.17 -19.52 -15.80
CA HIS A 400 1.33 -18.89 -16.82
C HIS A 400 2.11 -18.28 -18.01
N SER A 401 3.37 -17.84 -17.84
CA SER A 401 4.11 -17.16 -18.92
C SER A 401 4.58 -18.13 -20.02
N PRO A 402 4.28 -17.86 -21.30
CA PRO A 402 4.90 -18.56 -22.44
C PRO A 402 6.42 -18.35 -22.48
N GLN A 403 6.92 -17.17 -22.09
CA GLN A 403 8.37 -16.91 -22.05
C GLN A 403 9.05 -17.74 -20.96
N ALA A 404 8.42 -17.93 -19.79
CA ALA A 404 8.97 -18.80 -18.75
C ALA A 404 9.09 -20.26 -19.19
N LYS A 405 8.07 -20.76 -19.91
CA LYS A 405 8.06 -22.10 -20.51
C LYS A 405 9.15 -22.26 -21.57
N ALA A 406 9.28 -21.30 -22.48
CA ALA A 406 10.33 -21.30 -23.51
C ALA A 406 11.76 -21.28 -22.92
N LEU A 407 11.95 -20.58 -21.79
CA LEU A 407 13.22 -20.50 -21.08
C LEU A 407 13.47 -21.65 -20.09
N ASN A 408 12.52 -22.58 -19.90
CA ASN A 408 12.55 -23.60 -18.84
C ASN A 408 12.96 -23.00 -17.48
N LEU A 409 12.18 -22.01 -17.02
CA LEU A 409 12.36 -21.40 -15.70
C LEU A 409 11.65 -22.26 -14.65
N ASP A 410 12.43 -22.83 -13.74
CA ASP A 410 11.91 -23.40 -12.49
C ASP A 410 11.71 -22.25 -11.48
N PRO A 411 10.52 -22.06 -10.89
CA PRO A 411 10.30 -21.08 -9.84
C PRO A 411 10.95 -21.47 -8.51
N LYS A 412 11.32 -22.74 -8.31
CA LYS A 412 12.04 -23.23 -7.13
C LYS A 412 13.56 -23.23 -7.43
N PRO A 413 14.39 -22.59 -6.61
CA PRO A 413 15.84 -22.69 -6.76
C PRO A 413 16.31 -24.09 -6.35
N ARG A 414 17.26 -24.67 -7.11
CA ARG A 414 17.89 -25.96 -6.76
C ARG A 414 18.56 -25.94 -5.38
N PHE A 415 19.09 -24.79 -4.97
CA PHE A 415 19.67 -24.54 -3.66
C PHE A 415 19.35 -23.10 -3.24
N THR A 416 18.86 -22.91 -2.02
CA THR A 416 18.66 -21.58 -1.43
C THR A 416 19.86 -21.23 -0.56
N ILE A 417 20.66 -20.24 -0.99
CA ILE A 417 21.75 -19.68 -0.21
C ILE A 417 21.16 -18.62 0.72
N VAL A 418 21.04 -18.97 2.01
CA VAL A 418 20.59 -18.03 3.05
C VAL A 418 21.81 -17.30 3.63
N ILE A 419 21.89 -15.99 3.40
CA ILE A 419 22.91 -15.11 3.98
C ILE A 419 22.37 -14.56 5.31
N PRO A 420 23.01 -14.86 6.46
CA PRO A 420 22.60 -14.30 7.75
C PRO A 420 22.64 -12.77 7.75
N THR A 421 21.65 -12.13 8.39
CA THR A 421 21.48 -10.66 8.34
C THR A 421 22.73 -9.90 8.81
N PHE A 422 23.41 -10.36 9.87
CA PHE A 422 24.64 -9.71 10.35
C PHE A 422 25.77 -9.77 9.30
N LEU A 423 25.90 -10.88 8.57
CA LEU A 423 26.89 -11.05 7.52
C LEU A 423 26.53 -10.19 6.30
N ALA A 424 25.24 -10.15 5.92
CA ALA A 424 24.77 -9.27 4.86
C ALA A 424 25.03 -7.78 5.18
N LEU A 425 24.80 -7.34 6.42
CA LEU A 425 25.10 -5.98 6.87
C LEU A 425 26.59 -5.65 6.82
N PHE A 426 27.44 -6.58 7.27
CA PHE A 426 28.90 -6.44 7.20
C PHE A 426 29.38 -6.32 5.74
N LEU A 427 28.95 -7.23 4.87
CA LEU A 427 29.30 -7.21 3.45
C LEU A 427 28.78 -5.95 2.75
N ALA A 428 27.57 -5.48 3.08
CA ALA A 428 27.02 -4.25 2.52
C ALA A 428 27.76 -3.00 3.00
N SER A 429 28.25 -2.99 4.24
CA SER A 429 29.08 -1.90 4.76
C SER A 429 30.44 -1.84 4.07
N LEU A 430 31.06 -3.00 3.80
CA LEU A 430 32.28 -3.09 2.99
C LEU A 430 32.04 -2.64 1.54
N ALA A 431 30.93 -3.07 0.91
CA ALA A 431 30.56 -2.64 -0.44
C ALA A 431 30.34 -1.13 -0.52
N GLN A 432 29.67 -0.53 0.47
CA GLN A 432 29.43 0.92 0.54
C GLN A 432 30.73 1.71 0.81
N LEU A 433 31.67 1.16 1.59
CA LEU A 433 33.00 1.75 1.77
C LEU A 433 33.82 1.71 0.47
N PHE A 434 33.85 0.57 -0.22
CA PHE A 434 34.54 0.43 -1.51
C PHE A 434 33.93 1.33 -2.59
N ALA A 435 32.60 1.43 -2.64
CA ALA A 435 31.87 2.34 -3.53
C ALA A 435 32.29 3.81 -3.30
N LYS A 436 32.37 4.26 -2.03
CA LYS A 436 32.87 5.59 -1.67
C LYS A 436 34.33 5.81 -2.09
N LEU A 437 35.21 4.83 -1.92
CA LEU A 437 36.63 4.91 -2.31
C LEU A 437 36.83 4.93 -3.83
N THR A 438 35.93 4.31 -4.60
CA THR A 438 36.01 4.22 -6.07
C THR A 438 35.12 5.22 -6.80
N ASN A 439 34.42 6.09 -6.05
CA ASN A 439 33.37 6.99 -6.55
C ASN A 439 32.31 6.27 -7.42
N SER A 440 31.97 5.03 -7.03
CA SER A 440 31.01 4.17 -7.70
C SER A 440 29.72 4.06 -6.88
N THR A 441 28.64 3.54 -7.47
CA THR A 441 27.38 3.28 -6.78
C THR A 441 27.22 1.79 -6.51
N THR A 442 26.54 1.43 -5.41
CA THR A 442 26.21 0.03 -5.09
C THR A 442 24.72 -0.12 -4.82
N LEU A 443 24.11 -1.15 -5.41
CA LEU A 443 22.73 -1.54 -5.11
C LEU A 443 22.63 -2.36 -3.81
N PHE A 444 23.75 -2.83 -3.26
CA PHE A 444 23.81 -3.58 -2.01
C PHE A 444 24.35 -2.67 -0.90
N THR A 445 23.43 -2.09 -0.12
CA THR A 445 23.72 -1.13 0.95
C THR A 445 23.13 -1.59 2.29
N PRO A 446 23.67 -1.16 3.44
CA PRO A 446 23.15 -1.55 4.76
C PRO A 446 21.66 -1.19 4.95
N GLU A 447 21.21 -0.07 4.39
CA GLU A 447 19.83 0.42 4.46
C GLU A 447 18.89 -0.55 3.71
N LYS A 448 19.29 -1.03 2.53
CA LYS A 448 18.54 -2.05 1.77
C LYS A 448 18.55 -3.42 2.45
N VAL A 449 19.68 -3.82 3.07
CA VAL A 449 19.73 -5.05 3.86
C VAL A 449 18.74 -4.97 5.03
N ARG A 450 18.73 -3.88 5.81
CA ARG A 450 17.74 -3.64 6.87
C ARG A 450 16.31 -3.66 6.33
N TYR A 451 16.06 -3.01 5.19
CA TYR A 451 14.74 -3.00 4.57
C TYR A 451 14.26 -4.42 4.20
N THR A 452 15.14 -5.28 3.69
CA THR A 452 14.81 -6.67 3.32
C THR A 452 14.67 -7.60 4.53
N SER A 453 15.40 -7.35 5.62
CA SER A 453 15.44 -8.25 6.78
C SER A 453 14.54 -7.86 7.96
N ALA A 454 14.11 -6.59 8.05
CA ALA A 454 13.23 -6.13 9.11
C ALA A 454 11.77 -6.55 8.86
N SER A 455 11.04 -6.83 9.94
CA SER A 455 9.59 -6.95 9.91
C SER A 455 8.99 -5.56 9.78
N LYS A 456 8.06 -5.34 8.85
CA LYS A 456 7.35 -4.06 8.68
C LYS A 456 5.88 -4.31 8.34
N TYR A 457 5.04 -4.30 9.37
CA TYR A 457 3.60 -4.34 9.20
C TYR A 457 2.88 -3.38 10.16
N HIS A 458 1.72 -2.89 9.73
CA HIS A 458 1.07 -1.69 10.27
C HIS A 458 -0.37 -1.97 10.67
N ASN A 459 -0.85 -1.28 11.71
CA ASN A 459 -2.24 -1.30 12.09
C ASN A 459 -3.04 -0.36 11.19
N ILE A 460 -4.07 -0.88 10.52
CA ILE A 460 -4.98 -0.13 9.64
C ILE A 460 -6.32 0.22 10.32
N GLU A 461 -6.49 -0.12 11.61
CA GLU A 461 -7.71 0.12 12.41
C GLU A 461 -8.22 1.56 12.32
N LYS A 462 -7.33 2.56 12.33
CA LYS A 462 -7.71 3.96 12.15
C LYS A 462 -8.35 4.21 10.79
N ALA A 463 -7.78 3.66 9.71
CA ALA A 463 -8.39 3.74 8.38
C ALA A 463 -9.74 3.01 8.33
N ARG A 464 -9.84 1.83 8.96
CA ARG A 464 -11.08 1.04 9.03
C ARG A 464 -12.21 1.81 9.74
N VAL A 465 -11.95 2.35 10.94
CA VAL A 465 -12.95 3.12 11.72
C VAL A 465 -13.27 4.46 11.04
N VAL A 466 -12.24 5.27 10.76
CA VAL A 466 -12.42 6.68 10.41
C VAL A 466 -12.76 6.87 8.93
N LEU A 467 -12.12 6.12 8.02
CA LEU A 467 -12.42 6.17 6.59
C LEU A 467 -13.48 5.13 6.17
N GLY A 468 -13.83 4.16 7.03
CA GLY A 468 -14.63 3.02 6.59
C GLY A 468 -13.90 2.16 5.56
N TYR A 469 -12.57 2.14 5.59
CA TYR A 469 -11.73 1.40 4.64
C TYR A 469 -11.76 -0.10 4.97
N GLU A 470 -12.01 -0.93 3.96
CA GLU A 470 -11.72 -2.37 4.03
C GLU A 470 -10.93 -2.78 2.76
N PRO A 471 -9.88 -3.61 2.89
CA PRO A 471 -9.15 -4.12 1.73
C PRO A 471 -10.07 -4.94 0.80
N LEU A 472 -10.24 -4.49 -0.44
CA LEU A 472 -11.11 -5.12 -1.42
C LEU A 472 -10.53 -6.44 -1.96
N ILE A 473 -9.22 -6.49 -2.20
CA ILE A 473 -8.52 -7.60 -2.86
C ILE A 473 -7.44 -8.18 -1.94
N GLY A 474 -7.41 -9.52 -1.84
CA GLY A 474 -6.41 -10.29 -1.08
C GLY A 474 -5.04 -10.38 -1.77
N ILE A 475 -3.99 -10.75 -1.02
CA ILE A 475 -2.62 -10.84 -1.57
C ILE A 475 -2.54 -11.82 -2.76
N HIS A 476 -3.14 -13.00 -2.64
CA HIS A 476 -3.09 -14.04 -3.66
C HIS A 476 -3.72 -13.60 -5.00
N GLU A 477 -4.94 -13.10 -4.93
CA GLU A 477 -5.68 -12.56 -6.08
C GLU A 477 -4.93 -11.37 -6.71
N GLY A 478 -4.38 -10.48 -5.87
CA GLY A 478 -3.58 -9.36 -6.33
C GLY A 478 -2.34 -9.82 -7.12
N ILE A 479 -1.66 -10.89 -6.68
CA ILE A 479 -0.46 -11.42 -7.36
C ILE A 479 -0.86 -11.99 -8.73
N GLN A 480 -1.94 -12.77 -8.79
CA GLN A 480 -2.48 -13.30 -10.05
C GLN A 480 -2.79 -12.17 -11.05
N ARG A 481 -3.58 -11.17 -10.64
CA ARG A 481 -3.94 -10.00 -11.46
C ARG A 481 -2.70 -9.23 -11.94
N ALA A 482 -1.72 -9.01 -11.06
CA ALA A 482 -0.50 -8.27 -11.38
C ALA A 482 0.41 -9.02 -12.37
N VAL A 483 0.63 -10.33 -12.15
CA VAL A 483 1.48 -11.16 -13.00
C VAL A 483 0.83 -11.42 -14.36
N GLN A 484 -0.48 -11.67 -14.41
CA GLN A 484 -1.22 -11.77 -15.67
C GLN A 484 -1.12 -10.47 -16.49
N TRP A 485 -1.29 -9.31 -15.85
CA TRP A 485 -1.09 -8.03 -16.52
C TRP A 485 0.35 -7.87 -17.04
N TYR A 486 1.37 -8.25 -16.26
CA TYR A 486 2.77 -8.21 -16.71
C TYR A 486 2.99 -9.11 -17.93
N ILE A 487 2.47 -10.35 -17.93
CA ILE A 487 2.57 -11.28 -19.06
C ILE A 487 1.90 -10.69 -20.32
N SER A 488 0.71 -10.09 -20.20
CA SER A 488 0.05 -9.44 -21.33
C SER A 488 0.78 -8.20 -21.87
N ASN A 489 1.59 -7.53 -21.03
CA ASN A 489 2.31 -6.29 -21.36
C ASN A 489 3.83 -6.48 -21.38
N GLU A 490 4.31 -7.71 -21.54
CA GLU A 490 5.72 -8.07 -21.35
C GLU A 490 6.65 -7.37 -22.35
N SER A 491 6.21 -7.20 -23.60
CA SER A 491 6.92 -6.47 -24.65
C SER A 491 7.02 -4.95 -24.37
N LEU A 492 5.95 -4.34 -23.85
CA LEU A 492 5.90 -2.94 -23.45
C LEU A 492 6.76 -2.69 -22.19
N THR A 493 6.71 -3.61 -21.24
CA THR A 493 7.48 -3.48 -19.99
C THR A 493 8.99 -3.58 -20.25
N GLN A 494 9.41 -4.43 -21.18
CA GLN A 494 10.80 -4.53 -21.64
C GLN A 494 11.28 -3.26 -22.37
N SER A 495 10.42 -2.56 -23.13
CA SER A 495 10.82 -1.33 -23.79
C SER A 495 10.96 -0.17 -22.79
N SER A 496 10.03 -0.01 -21.84
CA SER A 496 10.12 1.00 -20.78
C SER A 496 11.39 0.83 -19.93
N GLN A 497 11.71 -0.38 -19.47
CA GLN A 497 12.92 -0.65 -18.67
C GLN A 497 14.23 -0.29 -19.41
N ASN A 498 14.24 -0.35 -20.75
CA ASN A 498 15.40 0.03 -21.56
C ASN A 498 15.48 1.54 -21.86
N VAL A 499 14.41 2.30 -21.62
CA VAL A 499 14.40 3.76 -21.68
C VAL A 499 14.81 4.35 -20.33
N ASP A 500 14.26 3.86 -19.23
CA ASP A 500 14.58 4.34 -17.88
C ASP A 500 16.09 4.13 -17.58
N LYS A 501 16.65 2.96 -17.90
CA LYS A 501 18.11 2.65 -17.79
C LYS A 501 19.04 3.48 -18.69
N LYS A 502 18.52 4.34 -19.57
CA LYS A 502 19.32 5.25 -20.42
C LYS A 502 19.26 6.71 -19.94
N ASN A 503 18.39 7.00 -18.97
CA ASN A 503 18.21 8.33 -18.40
C ASN A 503 18.74 8.42 -16.94
N ASP A 504 19.09 7.28 -16.34
CA ASP A 504 20.03 7.14 -15.20
C ASP A 504 21.50 7.14 -15.68
#